data_AF-A0A2N1BZK9-F1
#
_entry.id   AF-A0A2N1BZK9-F1
#
_cell.length_a   1.000
_cell.length_b   1.000
_cell.length_c   1.000
_cell.angle_alpha   90.00
_cell.angle_beta   90.00
_cell.angle_gamma   90.00
#
_symmetry.space_group_name_H-M   'P 1'
#
loop_
_entity.id
_entity.type
_entity.pdbx_description
1 polymer ?
#
loop_
_entity_poly.entity_id
_entity_poly.type
_entity_poly.pdbx_seq_one_letter_code
_entity_poly.pdbx_strand_id
1 'polypeptide(L)'
;MLMNLNKWVKLLFILLPLSLLTACSVFTLGSGNANVSTQLMPLLPVPADLQNRVWLEKFTFSFDNTSSASNSISDNQGTANDSTEKVSGYAKQSMLLQTELTEQGISIAAMSFDGIPLAQASWQSGSQSIKSELTVAKNFDAKQVLHDLQAVNWPIELITSALATNFSVDEQSVADPKTGIKIKIRHFYHQGEVIIIIRYQQQDISFEQVSAGYRLLITRLTDNDLNAALK
;
A
#
# COMPACT_ATOMS: atom_id res chain seq x y z
N MET A 1 24.57 27.99 49.29
CA MET A 1 23.95 26.67 49.02
C MET A 1 22.73 26.87 48.13
N LEU A 2 22.94 27.23 46.86
CA LEU A 2 21.87 27.61 45.91
C LEU A 2 22.34 27.40 44.46
N MET A 3 22.95 26.25 44.18
CA MET A 3 23.36 25.84 42.83
C MET A 3 23.15 24.34 42.69
N ASN A 4 21.90 23.91 42.51
CA ASN A 4 21.60 22.58 41.93
C ASN A 4 20.18 22.41 41.37
N LEU A 5 19.33 23.46 41.37
CA LEU A 5 17.99 23.37 40.80
C LEU A 5 17.96 23.49 39.26
N ASN A 6 18.97 24.14 38.66
CA ASN A 6 18.95 24.50 37.23
C ASN A 6 19.37 23.36 36.29
N LYS A 7 20.06 22.32 36.78
CA LYS A 7 20.43 21.15 35.95
C LYS A 7 19.26 20.18 35.76
N TRP A 8 18.41 20.03 36.79
CA TRP A 8 17.24 19.14 36.72
C TRP A 8 16.11 19.71 35.86
N VAL A 9 15.90 21.03 35.87
CA VAL A 9 14.91 21.68 34.99
C VAL A 9 15.29 21.57 33.51
N LYS A 10 16.59 21.69 33.17
CA LYS A 10 17.06 21.47 31.79
C LYS A 10 16.93 20.01 31.34
N LEU A 11 17.09 19.05 32.24
CA LEU A 11 16.86 17.63 31.91
C LEU A 11 15.37 17.33 31.69
N LEU A 12 14.48 17.98 32.46
CA LEU A 12 13.02 17.84 32.31
C LEU A 12 12.52 18.41 30.97
N PHE A 13 13.11 19.51 30.49
CA PHE A 13 12.74 20.13 29.20
C PHE A 13 13.27 19.37 27.96
N ILE A 14 14.31 18.53 28.11
CA ILE A 14 14.83 17.71 27.02
C ILE A 14 14.09 16.35 26.93
N LEU A 15 13.49 15.89 28.02
CA LEU A 15 12.69 14.65 28.03
C LEU A 15 11.21 14.85 27.66
N LEU A 16 10.67 16.07 27.78
CA LEU A 16 9.28 16.38 27.40
C LEU A 16 8.96 16.29 25.88
N PRO A 17 9.87 16.62 24.93
CA PRO A 17 9.58 16.44 23.51
C PRO A 17 9.81 15.00 23.03
N LEU A 18 10.48 14.13 23.82
CA LEU A 18 10.72 12.74 23.43
C LEU A 18 9.48 11.84 23.60
N SER A 19 8.58 12.19 24.52
CA SER A 19 7.27 11.52 24.67
C SER A 19 6.19 12.06 23.72
N LEU A 20 6.46 13.14 22.98
CA LEU A 20 5.56 13.70 21.95
C LEU A 20 5.86 13.17 20.53
N LEU A 21 6.93 12.39 20.35
CA LEU A 21 7.27 11.75 19.07
C LEU A 21 6.70 10.32 18.92
N THR A 22 5.91 9.85 19.88
CA THR A 22 5.21 8.54 19.83
C THR A 22 3.82 8.61 19.20
N ALA A 23 3.34 9.78 18.78
CA ALA A 23 2.00 9.94 18.19
C ALA A 23 1.88 9.53 16.70
N CYS A 24 2.96 9.05 16.06
CA CYS A 24 2.91 8.54 14.67
C CYS A 24 2.91 6.99 14.61
N SER A 25 2.36 6.33 15.62
CA SER A 25 2.04 4.89 15.57
C SER A 25 0.58 4.69 15.15
N VAL A 26 0.27 5.00 13.89
CA VAL A 26 -1.01 4.62 13.28
C VAL A 26 -0.72 4.00 11.94
N PHE A 27 -0.37 2.72 11.94
CA PHE A 27 -0.74 1.83 10.85
C PHE A 27 -1.15 0.49 11.50
N THR A 28 -2.47 0.29 11.49
CA THR A 28 -3.16 -1.01 11.61
C THR A 28 -2.81 -1.89 12.81
N LEU A 29 -3.11 -1.42 14.02
CA LEU A 29 -3.76 -2.31 14.99
C LEU A 29 -5.27 -2.22 14.74
N GLY A 30 -5.87 -3.24 14.12
CA GLY A 30 -7.32 -3.37 14.08
C GLY A 30 -7.95 -3.79 12.75
N SER A 31 -7.50 -4.88 12.15
CA SER A 31 -8.39 -5.74 11.37
C SER A 31 -7.79 -7.15 11.33
N GLY A 32 -8.50 -8.13 11.89
CA GLY A 32 -8.05 -9.53 11.95
C GLY A 32 -7.84 -10.20 10.58
N ASN A 33 -8.05 -9.47 9.48
CA ASN A 33 -8.01 -9.98 8.11
C ASN A 33 -6.81 -9.49 7.27
N ALA A 34 -5.90 -8.67 7.81
CA ALA A 34 -4.70 -8.23 7.08
C ALA A 34 -3.80 -9.41 6.63
N ASN A 35 -3.97 -10.60 7.22
CA ASN A 35 -3.22 -11.80 6.86
C ASN A 35 -3.78 -12.59 5.66
N VAL A 36 -5.01 -12.32 5.21
CA VAL A 36 -5.66 -13.14 4.17
C VAL A 36 -4.92 -13.03 2.84
N SER A 37 -4.33 -11.88 2.53
CA SER A 37 -3.60 -11.67 1.28
C SER A 37 -2.24 -12.38 1.23
N THR A 38 -1.51 -12.46 2.35
CA THR A 38 -0.24 -13.21 2.40
C THR A 38 -0.43 -14.72 2.44
N GLN A 39 -1.68 -15.18 2.62
CA GLN A 39 -2.10 -16.58 2.52
C GLN A 39 -2.65 -16.95 1.14
N LEU A 40 -2.86 -15.96 0.25
CA LEU A 40 -3.47 -16.15 -1.06
C LEU A 40 -2.71 -17.17 -1.92
N MET A 41 -1.39 -17.01 -1.98
CA MET A 41 -0.45 -17.85 -2.74
C MET A 41 0.96 -17.64 -2.17
N PRO A 42 1.90 -18.59 -2.34
CA PRO A 42 3.33 -18.30 -2.12
C PRO A 42 3.84 -17.26 -3.12
N LEU A 43 4.98 -16.64 -2.84
CA LEU A 43 5.65 -15.80 -3.84
C LEU A 43 6.13 -16.68 -5.01
N LEU A 44 5.80 -16.25 -6.22
CA LEU A 44 6.05 -17.00 -7.45
C LEU A 44 7.28 -16.47 -8.21
N PRO A 45 8.05 -17.34 -8.89
CA PRO A 45 9.09 -16.95 -9.83
C PRO A 45 8.60 -15.91 -10.83
N VAL A 46 9.51 -15.05 -11.29
CA VAL A 46 9.23 -14.07 -12.35
C VAL A 46 9.01 -14.78 -13.69
N PRO A 47 7.82 -14.64 -14.31
CA PRO A 47 7.52 -15.20 -15.62
C PRO A 47 8.51 -14.72 -16.67
N ALA A 48 8.92 -15.60 -17.59
CA ALA A 48 9.96 -15.32 -18.57
C ALA A 48 9.71 -14.07 -19.42
N ASP A 49 8.44 -13.77 -19.72
CA ASP A 49 8.00 -12.59 -20.47
C ASP A 49 8.12 -11.27 -19.68
N LEU A 50 8.22 -11.35 -18.36
CA LEU A 50 8.36 -10.23 -17.44
C LEU A 50 9.80 -10.03 -16.93
N GLN A 51 10.71 -10.98 -17.18
CA GLN A 51 12.12 -10.87 -16.79
C GLN A 51 12.86 -9.76 -17.54
N ASN A 52 13.91 -9.23 -16.91
CA ASN A 52 14.76 -8.14 -17.42
C ASN A 52 13.96 -6.87 -17.70
N ARG A 53 12.98 -6.58 -16.84
CA ARG A 53 12.16 -5.37 -16.93
C ARG A 53 12.35 -4.51 -15.69
N VAL A 54 12.38 -3.21 -15.92
CA VAL A 54 12.27 -2.20 -14.88
C VAL A 54 10.97 -1.44 -15.10
N TRP A 55 10.18 -1.31 -14.06
CA TRP A 55 8.98 -0.50 -14.04
C TRP A 55 9.17 0.66 -13.09
N LEU A 56 8.68 1.83 -13.47
CA LEU A 56 8.48 2.94 -12.57
C LEU A 56 7.00 3.24 -12.53
N GLU A 57 6.43 3.21 -11.33
CA GLU A 57 4.99 3.28 -11.13
C GLU A 57 4.67 4.32 -10.06
N LYS A 58 3.65 5.14 -10.33
CA LYS A 58 3.05 6.01 -9.33
C LYS A 58 1.94 5.25 -8.62
N PHE A 59 2.04 5.16 -7.31
CA PHE A 59 1.04 4.55 -6.45
C PHE A 59 0.30 5.67 -5.72
N THR A 60 -1.02 5.74 -5.87
CA THR A 60 -1.88 6.67 -5.13
C THR A 60 -2.79 5.89 -4.19
N PHE A 61 -2.69 6.15 -2.89
CA PHE A 61 -3.45 5.44 -1.87
C PHE A 61 -4.77 6.14 -1.56
N SER A 62 -5.81 5.35 -1.35
CA SER A 62 -7.07 5.76 -0.73
C SER A 62 -7.55 4.67 0.23
N PHE A 63 -8.03 5.08 1.41
CA PHE A 63 -8.57 4.19 2.43
C PHE A 63 -10.09 4.38 2.53
N ASP A 64 -10.82 3.29 2.73
CA ASP A 64 -12.25 3.35 2.95
C ASP A 64 -12.53 3.71 4.42
N ASN A 65 -13.08 4.90 4.67
CA ASN A 65 -13.41 5.43 6.01
C ASN A 65 -14.67 4.77 6.63
N THR A 66 -14.88 3.46 6.50
CA THR A 66 -16.11 2.80 6.98
C THR A 66 -16.07 2.34 8.43
N SER A 67 -15.35 3.05 9.31
CA SER A 67 -15.30 2.73 10.76
C SER A 67 -15.34 3.96 11.69
N SER A 68 -16.03 5.04 11.30
CA SER A 68 -16.32 6.19 12.20
C SER A 68 -17.75 6.72 12.12
N ALA A 69 -18.74 5.85 11.83
CA ALA A 69 -20.15 6.23 11.89
C ALA A 69 -20.99 5.18 12.63
N SER A 70 -20.70 4.99 13.92
CA SER A 70 -21.63 4.34 14.85
C SER A 70 -22.09 5.34 15.90
N ASN A 71 -23.31 5.82 15.71
CA ASN A 71 -24.26 6.37 16.70
C ASN A 71 -23.72 7.21 17.87
N SER A 72 -23.87 8.54 17.77
CA SER A 72 -24.20 9.37 18.93
C SER A 72 -25.32 10.36 18.57
N ILE A 73 -26.55 9.93 18.84
CA ILE A 73 -27.66 10.85 19.10
C ILE A 73 -27.44 11.38 20.52
N SER A 74 -27.14 12.67 20.68
CA SER A 74 -27.53 13.47 21.86
C SER A 74 -27.32 14.96 21.61
N ASP A 75 -28.33 15.71 22.01
CA ASP A 75 -28.57 17.13 21.82
C ASP A 75 -27.59 18.10 22.51
N ASN A 76 -27.66 19.35 22.03
CA ASN A 76 -27.37 20.65 22.69
C ASN A 76 -25.93 21.21 22.76
N GLN A 77 -25.66 22.12 21.82
CA GLN A 77 -25.29 23.54 21.97
C GLN A 77 -24.30 23.96 23.09
N GLY A 78 -23.10 24.41 22.70
CA GLY A 78 -22.32 25.39 23.46
C GLY A 78 -20.79 25.37 23.27
N THR A 79 -20.27 26.45 22.68
CA THR A 79 -18.90 27.02 22.82
C THR A 79 -17.67 26.34 22.18
N ALA A 80 -17.13 27.06 21.19
CA ALA A 80 -15.77 27.14 20.67
C ALA A 80 -14.69 26.21 21.25
N ASN A 81 -14.10 25.37 20.39
CA ASN A 81 -12.71 25.52 19.91
C ASN A 81 -12.33 24.31 19.05
N ASP A 82 -11.88 24.62 17.82
CA ASP A 82 -10.72 23.99 17.18
C ASP A 82 -10.53 22.48 17.41
N SER A 83 -11.06 21.65 16.50
CA SER A 83 -10.58 20.27 16.28
C SER A 83 -11.32 19.48 15.19
N THR A 84 -12.39 20.01 14.59
CA THR A 84 -13.17 19.28 13.56
C THR A 84 -12.71 19.55 12.12
N GLU A 85 -11.51 20.10 11.92
CA GLU A 85 -10.93 20.37 10.59
C GLU A 85 -9.56 19.69 10.39
N LYS A 86 -9.35 18.51 11.00
CA LYS A 86 -8.08 17.78 10.87
C LYS A 86 -8.20 16.29 10.55
N VAL A 87 -9.33 15.87 9.98
CA VAL A 87 -9.51 14.50 9.46
C VAL A 87 -9.59 14.47 7.91
N SER A 88 -9.53 15.62 7.24
CA SER A 88 -9.54 15.73 5.77
C SER A 88 -8.15 15.93 5.12
N GLY A 89 -7.08 16.07 5.92
CA GLY A 89 -5.75 16.46 5.44
C GLY A 89 -4.88 15.35 4.81
N TYR A 90 -5.34 14.10 4.78
CA TYR A 90 -4.57 12.96 4.24
C TYR A 90 -5.16 12.34 2.97
N ALA A 91 -6.02 13.09 2.27
CA ALA A 91 -6.55 12.69 0.97
C ALA A 91 -5.39 12.50 -0.04
N LYS A 92 -5.18 11.25 -0.48
CA LYS A 92 -4.28 10.83 -1.57
C LYS A 92 -2.77 11.06 -1.32
N GLN A 93 -2.17 10.22 -0.49
CA GLN A 93 -0.72 10.07 -0.50
C GLN A 93 -0.30 9.35 -1.79
N SER A 94 0.70 9.90 -2.49
CA SER A 94 1.28 9.29 -3.68
C SER A 94 2.76 8.98 -3.44
N MET A 95 3.22 7.86 -3.97
CA MET A 95 4.65 7.49 -3.96
C MET A 95 5.06 6.97 -5.34
N LEU A 96 6.36 6.97 -5.59
CA LEU A 96 6.98 6.29 -6.72
C LEU A 96 7.49 4.94 -6.24
N LEU A 97 7.18 3.89 -7.00
CA LEU A 97 7.69 2.55 -6.82
C LEU A 97 8.49 2.17 -8.06
N GLN A 98 9.79 1.96 -7.90
CA GLN A 98 10.60 1.32 -8.92
C GLN A 98 10.62 -0.18 -8.63
N THR A 99 10.31 -0.99 -9.64
CA THR A 99 10.36 -2.46 -9.59
C THR A 99 11.33 -2.96 -10.63
N GLU A 100 12.27 -3.81 -10.23
CA GLU A 100 13.14 -4.58 -11.11
C GLU A 100 12.77 -6.06 -11.03
N LEU A 101 12.59 -6.67 -12.21
CA LEU A 101 12.21 -8.05 -12.37
C LEU A 101 13.30 -8.84 -13.09
N THR A 102 13.82 -9.86 -12.42
CA THR A 102 14.85 -10.75 -12.96
C THR A 102 14.47 -12.20 -12.73
N GLU A 103 15.18 -13.12 -13.38
CA GLU A 103 15.02 -14.55 -13.10
C GLU A 103 15.31 -14.88 -11.62
N GLN A 104 16.24 -14.13 -11.00
CA GLN A 104 16.66 -14.33 -9.62
C GLN A 104 15.61 -13.82 -8.61
N GLY A 105 14.71 -12.93 -9.02
CA GLY A 105 13.60 -12.47 -8.19
C GLY A 105 13.14 -11.05 -8.49
N ILE A 106 12.71 -10.36 -7.43
CA ILE A 106 12.06 -9.05 -7.50
C ILE A 106 12.80 -8.10 -6.57
N SER A 107 13.13 -6.90 -7.04
CA SER A 107 13.65 -5.81 -6.21
C SER A 107 12.74 -4.59 -6.35
N ILE A 108 12.43 -3.94 -5.24
CA ILE A 108 11.61 -2.73 -5.20
C ILE A 108 12.26 -1.64 -4.39
N ALA A 109 12.10 -0.40 -4.85
CA ALA A 109 12.46 0.81 -4.13
C ALA A 109 11.29 1.79 -4.16
N ALA A 110 10.84 2.21 -2.99
CA ALA A 110 9.77 3.18 -2.82
C ALA A 110 10.34 4.53 -2.41
N MET A 111 9.87 5.61 -3.03
CA MET A 111 10.30 6.98 -2.75
C MET A 111 9.14 7.97 -2.81
N SER A 112 9.24 9.08 -2.08
CA SER A 112 8.34 10.21 -2.28
C SER A 112 8.64 10.92 -3.60
N PHE A 113 7.72 11.77 -4.07
CA PHE A 113 7.96 12.63 -5.24
C PHE A 113 9.05 13.69 -5.00
N ASP A 114 9.32 14.03 -3.73
CA ASP A 114 10.44 14.88 -3.33
C ASP A 114 11.78 14.13 -3.28
N GLY A 115 11.81 12.86 -3.70
CA GLY A 115 13.02 12.04 -3.76
C GLY A 115 13.44 11.43 -2.42
N ILE A 116 12.59 11.46 -1.39
CA ILE A 116 12.90 10.88 -0.08
C ILE A 116 12.73 9.36 -0.17
N PRO A 117 13.77 8.55 0.11
CA PRO A 117 13.63 7.11 0.19
C PRO A 117 12.67 6.71 1.32
N LEU A 118 11.67 5.90 1.00
CA LEU A 118 10.65 5.46 1.96
C LEU A 118 10.96 4.06 2.48
N ALA A 119 11.18 3.12 1.57
CA ALA A 119 11.49 1.72 1.85
C ALA A 119 12.13 1.03 0.63
N GLN A 120 12.82 -0.07 0.88
CA GLN A 120 13.31 -0.99 -0.14
C GLN A 120 12.99 -2.42 0.27
N ALA A 121 12.76 -3.28 -0.72
CA ALA A 121 12.67 -4.70 -0.48
C ALA A 121 13.16 -5.51 -1.69
N SER A 122 13.61 -6.72 -1.43
CA SER A 122 13.91 -7.69 -2.46
C SER A 122 13.44 -9.07 -2.04
N TRP A 123 13.04 -9.87 -3.01
CA TRP A 123 12.74 -11.28 -2.84
C TRP A 123 13.60 -12.09 -3.79
N GLN A 124 14.16 -13.18 -3.28
CA GLN A 124 15.03 -14.08 -4.03
C GLN A 124 14.31 -15.40 -4.30
N SER A 125 14.10 -15.73 -5.58
CA SER A 125 13.32 -16.91 -6.00
C SER A 125 13.92 -18.23 -5.50
N GLY A 126 15.24 -18.40 -5.61
CA GLY A 126 15.91 -19.66 -5.22
C GLY A 126 15.86 -19.96 -3.72
N SER A 127 15.92 -18.94 -2.86
CA SER A 127 15.91 -19.10 -1.40
C SER A 127 14.56 -18.80 -0.76
N GLN A 128 13.62 -18.23 -1.53
CA GLN A 128 12.36 -17.66 -1.05
C GLN A 128 12.52 -16.60 0.05
N SER A 129 13.73 -16.04 0.19
CA SER A 129 14.02 -15.05 1.23
C SER A 129 13.57 -13.66 0.81
N ILE A 130 13.00 -12.93 1.76
CA ILE A 130 12.64 -11.51 1.61
C ILE A 130 13.61 -10.71 2.47
N LYS A 131 14.21 -9.69 1.86
CA LYS A 131 14.98 -8.66 2.56
C LYS A 131 14.22 -7.35 2.45
N SER A 132 14.17 -6.59 3.53
CA SER A 132 13.57 -5.26 3.52
C SER A 132 14.39 -4.31 4.36
N GLU A 133 14.55 -3.10 3.85
CA GLU A 133 15.17 -1.99 4.55
C GLU A 133 14.15 -0.85 4.62
N LEU A 134 13.85 -0.44 5.86
CA LEU A 134 12.91 0.64 6.16
C LEU A 134 13.69 1.91 6.45
N THR A 135 13.44 2.96 5.66
CA THR A 135 14.03 4.28 5.95
C THR A 135 13.06 5.12 6.77
N VAL A 136 11.89 5.42 6.21
CA VAL A 136 10.90 6.32 6.82
C VAL A 136 9.55 5.62 7.02
N ALA A 137 9.20 4.65 6.16
CA ALA A 137 7.92 3.96 6.21
C ALA A 137 7.90 2.86 7.28
N LYS A 138 7.67 3.25 8.54
CA LYS A 138 7.74 2.34 9.72
C LYS A 138 6.84 1.09 9.65
N ASN A 139 5.83 1.08 8.79
CA ASN A 139 4.85 0.00 8.68
C ASN A 139 4.75 -0.56 7.25
N PHE A 140 5.83 -0.41 6.47
CA PHE A 140 5.91 -1.03 5.16
C PHE A 140 6.05 -2.55 5.32
N ASP A 141 5.04 -3.27 4.83
CA ASP A 141 5.05 -4.73 4.76
C ASP A 141 5.54 -5.17 3.37
N ALA A 142 6.84 -5.46 3.29
CA ALA A 142 7.48 -5.93 2.07
C ALA A 142 6.81 -7.16 1.48
N LYS A 143 6.37 -8.10 2.33
CA LYS A 143 5.76 -9.34 1.87
C LYS A 143 4.42 -9.07 1.23
N GLN A 144 3.58 -8.25 1.88
CA GLN A 144 2.29 -7.84 1.34
C GLN A 144 2.45 -7.12 -0.01
N VAL A 145 3.37 -6.16 -0.10
CA VAL A 145 3.62 -5.41 -1.34
C VAL A 145 4.05 -6.32 -2.48
N LEU A 146 4.93 -7.30 -2.22
CA LEU A 146 5.36 -8.27 -3.22
C LEU A 146 4.19 -9.17 -3.68
N HIS A 147 3.30 -9.59 -2.77
CA HIS A 147 2.10 -10.35 -3.15
C HIS A 147 1.16 -9.52 -4.02
N ASP A 148 0.87 -8.28 -3.63
CA ASP A 148 0.00 -7.39 -4.40
C ASP A 148 0.57 -7.15 -5.81
N LEU A 149 1.89 -6.93 -5.90
CA LEU A 149 2.58 -6.75 -7.17
C LEU A 149 2.44 -7.98 -8.08
N GLN A 150 2.59 -9.19 -7.53
CA GLN A 150 2.39 -10.42 -8.30
C GLN A 150 0.92 -10.64 -8.67
N ALA A 151 -0.03 -10.39 -7.76
CA ALA A 151 -1.46 -10.52 -8.02
C ALA A 151 -1.92 -9.61 -9.17
N VAL A 152 -1.34 -8.41 -9.25
CA VAL A 152 -1.59 -7.45 -10.34
C VAL A 152 -0.96 -7.89 -11.65
N ASN A 153 0.29 -8.35 -11.63
CA ASN A 153 1.09 -8.44 -12.86
C ASN A 153 1.23 -9.86 -13.43
N TRP A 154 1.08 -10.92 -12.64
CA TRP A 154 1.34 -12.28 -13.16
C TRP A 154 0.19 -12.80 -14.04
N PRO A 155 0.51 -13.67 -15.01
CA PRO A 155 -0.47 -14.44 -15.77
C PRO A 155 -1.45 -15.17 -14.85
N ILE A 156 -2.74 -15.17 -15.20
CA ILE A 156 -3.79 -15.77 -14.37
C ILE A 156 -3.58 -17.29 -14.20
N GLU A 157 -3.02 -17.96 -15.20
CA GLU A 157 -2.78 -19.39 -15.18
C GLU A 157 -1.76 -19.76 -14.09
N LEU A 158 -0.71 -18.96 -13.94
CA LEU A 158 0.29 -19.14 -12.89
C LEU A 158 -0.31 -18.88 -11.51
N ILE A 159 -1.06 -17.79 -11.37
CA ILE A 159 -1.76 -17.45 -10.12
C ILE A 159 -2.70 -18.59 -9.71
N THR A 160 -3.56 -19.04 -10.62
CA THR A 160 -4.59 -20.06 -10.36
C THR A 160 -3.97 -21.36 -9.84
N SER A 161 -2.84 -21.78 -10.41
CA SER A 161 -2.14 -23.00 -10.00
C SER A 161 -1.50 -22.92 -8.59
N ALA A 162 -1.29 -21.71 -8.09
CA ALA A 162 -0.58 -21.43 -6.84
C ALA A 162 -1.49 -21.02 -5.68
N LEU A 163 -2.78 -20.84 -5.93
CA LEU A 163 -3.72 -20.42 -4.90
C LEU A 163 -3.80 -21.45 -3.77
N ALA A 164 -3.83 -20.96 -2.53
CA ALA A 164 -4.08 -21.79 -1.38
C ALA A 164 -5.51 -22.37 -1.40
N THR A 165 -5.75 -23.40 -0.58
CA THR A 165 -7.09 -24.00 -0.45
C THR A 165 -8.13 -22.96 -0.05
N ASN A 166 -9.34 -23.05 -0.62
CA ASN A 166 -10.46 -22.12 -0.43
C ASN A 166 -10.29 -20.74 -1.08
N PHE A 167 -9.21 -20.52 -1.82
CA PHE A 167 -9.06 -19.35 -2.68
C PHE A 167 -9.39 -19.70 -4.14
N SER A 168 -9.92 -18.72 -4.86
CA SER A 168 -10.09 -18.80 -6.31
C SER A 168 -9.83 -17.44 -6.96
N VAL A 169 -9.58 -17.45 -8.26
CA VAL A 169 -9.40 -16.24 -9.08
C VAL A 169 -10.20 -16.38 -10.36
N ASP A 170 -10.78 -15.28 -10.82
CA ASP A 170 -11.30 -15.16 -12.18
C ASP A 170 -10.78 -13.91 -12.88
N GLU A 171 -10.88 -13.91 -14.21
CA GLU A 171 -10.59 -12.74 -15.03
C GLU A 171 -11.64 -12.64 -16.14
N GLN A 172 -12.20 -11.44 -16.30
CA GLN A 172 -13.22 -11.15 -17.29
C GLN A 172 -12.92 -9.86 -18.04
N SER A 173 -13.37 -9.79 -19.29
CA SER A 173 -13.35 -8.57 -20.09
C SER A 173 -14.76 -7.99 -20.17
N VAL A 174 -14.97 -6.85 -19.52
CA VAL A 174 -16.27 -6.17 -19.44
C VAL A 174 -16.19 -4.86 -20.21
N ALA A 175 -17.22 -4.50 -20.98
CA ALA A 175 -17.28 -3.17 -21.59
C ALA A 175 -17.57 -2.13 -20.52
N ASP A 176 -16.74 -1.09 -20.44
CA ASP A 176 -17.03 0.08 -19.60
C ASP A 176 -18.34 0.73 -20.11
N PRO A 177 -19.36 0.90 -19.26
CA PRO A 177 -20.68 1.34 -19.69
C PRO A 177 -20.71 2.80 -20.15
N LYS A 178 -19.69 3.60 -19.83
CA LYS A 178 -19.60 5.02 -20.19
C LYS A 178 -18.85 5.21 -21.50
N THR A 179 -17.80 4.42 -21.74
CA THR A 179 -16.88 4.59 -22.86
C THR A 179 -17.01 3.50 -23.93
N GLY A 180 -17.63 2.37 -23.61
CA GLY A 180 -17.72 1.18 -24.47
C GLY A 180 -16.39 0.41 -24.60
N ILE A 181 -15.29 0.91 -24.00
CA ILE A 181 -13.97 0.28 -24.06
C ILE A 181 -13.98 -0.98 -23.18
N LYS A 182 -13.47 -2.10 -23.69
CA LYS A 182 -13.32 -3.31 -22.90
C LYS A 182 -12.23 -3.11 -21.84
N ILE A 183 -12.60 -3.24 -20.58
CA ILE A 183 -11.71 -3.26 -19.43
C ILE A 183 -11.56 -4.69 -18.94
N LYS A 184 -10.35 -5.03 -18.49
CA LYS A 184 -10.08 -6.32 -17.87
C LYS A 184 -10.30 -6.19 -16.36
N ILE A 185 -10.99 -7.14 -15.76
CA ILE A 185 -11.24 -7.18 -14.32
C ILE A 185 -10.84 -8.56 -13.82
N ARG A 186 -10.02 -8.59 -12.76
CA ARG A 186 -9.62 -9.80 -12.05
C ARG A 186 -10.17 -9.75 -10.63
N HIS A 187 -10.83 -10.82 -10.19
CA HIS A 187 -11.30 -10.95 -8.82
C HIS A 187 -10.61 -12.12 -8.13
N PHE A 188 -10.21 -11.91 -6.88
CA PHE A 188 -9.81 -12.99 -6.00
C PHE A 188 -10.88 -13.21 -4.96
N TYR A 189 -11.14 -14.48 -4.67
CA TYR A 189 -12.14 -14.91 -3.72
C TYR A 189 -11.50 -15.73 -2.61
N HIS A 190 -12.08 -15.64 -1.41
CA HIS A 190 -11.83 -16.56 -0.31
C HIS A 190 -13.18 -17.05 0.20
N GLN A 191 -13.39 -18.38 0.19
CA GLN A 191 -14.66 -19.00 0.60
C GLN A 191 -15.89 -18.45 -0.15
N GLY A 192 -15.71 -18.02 -1.40
CA GLY A 192 -16.76 -17.45 -2.25
C GLY A 192 -16.98 -15.94 -2.10
N GLU A 193 -16.30 -15.29 -1.15
CA GLU A 193 -16.36 -13.83 -0.96
C GLU A 193 -15.21 -13.14 -1.69
N VAL A 194 -15.50 -12.02 -2.37
CA VAL A 194 -14.47 -11.22 -3.06
C VAL A 194 -13.58 -10.52 -2.03
N ILE A 195 -12.27 -10.75 -2.13
CA ILE A 195 -11.27 -10.14 -1.24
C ILE A 195 -10.36 -9.16 -1.97
N ILE A 196 -10.13 -9.33 -3.28
CA ILE A 196 -9.32 -8.41 -4.08
C ILE A 196 -10.02 -8.16 -5.41
N ILE A 197 -10.01 -6.91 -5.86
CA ILE A 197 -10.49 -6.51 -7.18
C ILE A 197 -9.39 -5.75 -7.91
N ILE A 198 -9.07 -6.17 -9.12
CA ILE A 198 -8.08 -5.51 -9.98
C ILE A 198 -8.74 -5.13 -11.28
N ARG A 199 -8.70 -3.84 -11.63
CA ARG A 199 -9.28 -3.29 -12.87
C ARG A 199 -8.17 -2.68 -13.70
N TYR A 200 -7.99 -3.17 -14.92
CA TYR A 200 -6.99 -2.70 -15.87
C TYR A 200 -7.64 -1.76 -16.87
N GLN A 201 -7.26 -0.48 -16.84
CA GLN A 201 -7.84 0.60 -17.65
C GLN A 201 -6.72 1.38 -18.35
N GLN A 202 -6.42 1.00 -19.60
CA GLN A 202 -5.33 1.62 -20.38
C GLN A 202 -3.99 1.58 -19.61
N GLN A 203 -3.51 2.73 -19.13
CA GLN A 203 -2.26 2.89 -18.37
C GLN A 203 -2.43 2.81 -16.85
N ASP A 204 -3.69 2.81 -16.39
CA ASP A 204 -4.04 2.81 -14.98
C ASP A 204 -4.53 1.43 -14.54
N ILE A 205 -4.10 1.01 -13.36
CA ILE A 205 -4.56 -0.19 -12.70
C ILE A 205 -5.15 0.22 -11.36
N SER A 206 -6.43 -0.08 -11.14
CA SER A 206 -7.04 0.05 -9.82
C SER A 206 -6.95 -1.29 -9.12
N PHE A 207 -6.22 -1.34 -8.02
CA PHE A 207 -6.13 -2.48 -7.11
C PHE A 207 -6.90 -2.16 -5.84
N GLU A 208 -7.80 -3.03 -5.43
CA GLU A 208 -8.64 -2.86 -4.25
C GLU A 208 -8.55 -4.11 -3.38
N GLN A 209 -8.04 -3.95 -2.16
CA GLN A 209 -8.00 -4.99 -1.16
C GLN A 209 -9.19 -4.81 -0.22
N VAL A 210 -10.28 -5.51 -0.51
CA VAL A 210 -11.57 -5.38 0.20
C VAL A 210 -11.44 -5.78 1.67
N SER A 211 -10.72 -6.87 1.97
CA SER A 211 -10.57 -7.37 3.35
C SER A 211 -9.68 -6.47 4.22
N ALA A 212 -8.79 -5.70 3.60
CA ALA A 212 -7.87 -4.78 4.28
C ALA A 212 -8.30 -3.31 4.19
N GLY A 213 -9.35 -2.99 3.43
CA GLY A 213 -9.97 -1.65 3.39
C GLY A 213 -9.11 -0.57 2.70
N TYR A 214 -8.29 -0.96 1.72
CA TYR A 214 -7.50 0.01 0.95
C TYR A 214 -7.62 -0.20 -0.55
N ARG A 215 -7.38 0.90 -1.28
CA ARG A 215 -7.31 0.93 -2.73
C ARG A 215 -6.05 1.66 -3.17
N LEU A 216 -5.42 1.11 -4.20
CA LEU A 216 -4.29 1.68 -4.91
C LEU A 216 -4.74 2.02 -6.33
N LEU A 217 -4.41 3.23 -6.77
CA LEU A 217 -4.32 3.54 -8.18
C LEU A 217 -2.85 3.48 -8.58
N ILE A 218 -2.53 2.56 -9.49
CA ILE A 218 -1.19 2.33 -10.01
C ILE A 218 -1.16 2.85 -11.44
N THR A 219 -0.28 3.81 -11.70
CA THR A 219 -0.05 4.33 -13.06
C THR A 219 1.39 4.01 -13.43
N ARG A 220 1.59 3.23 -14.49
CA ARG A 220 2.94 2.96 -15.01
C ARG A 220 3.44 4.17 -15.77
N LEU A 221 4.53 4.76 -15.30
CA LEU A 221 5.11 5.98 -15.86
C LEU A 221 6.01 5.64 -17.04
N THR A 222 5.90 6.43 -18.10
CA THR A 222 6.80 6.43 -19.24
C THR A 222 7.84 7.56 -19.09
N ASP A 223 8.88 7.52 -19.92
CA ASP A 223 9.89 8.59 -19.98
C ASP A 223 9.25 9.98 -20.24
N ASN A 224 8.15 10.02 -20.99
CA ASN A 224 7.42 11.26 -21.26
C ASN A 224 6.73 11.81 -20.01
N ASP A 225 6.20 10.92 -19.16
CA ASP A 225 5.51 11.31 -17.91
C ASP A 225 6.50 11.88 -16.89
N LEU A 226 7.70 11.30 -16.82
CA LEU A 226 8.79 11.79 -15.97
C LEU A 226 9.23 13.20 -16.36
N ASN A 227 9.40 13.44 -17.66
CA ASN A 227 9.83 14.75 -18.17
C ASN A 227 8.76 15.84 -17.99
N ALA A 228 7.48 15.47 -17.91
CA ALA A 228 6.41 16.40 -17.61
C ALA A 228 6.32 16.76 -16.12
N ALA A 229 6.66 15.82 -15.22
CA ALA A 229 6.61 16.03 -13.77
C ALA A 229 7.78 16.86 -13.21
N LEU A 230 8.89 16.97 -13.95
CA LEU A 230 10.09 17.72 -13.57
C LEU A 230 10.11 19.18 -14.06
N LYS A 231 9.05 19.64 -14.73
CA LYS A 231 8.89 21.03 -15.18
C LYS A 231 7.93 21.78 -14.26
#